data_AF-A0A2U1WUV7-F1
#
_entry.id   AF-A0A2U1WUV7-F1
#
_cell.length_a   1.000
_cell.length_b   1.000
_cell.length_c   1.000
_cell.angle_alpha   90.00
_cell.angle_beta   90.00
_cell.angle_gamma   90.00
#
_symmetry.space_group_name_H-M   'P 1'
#
loop_
_entity.id
_entity.type
_entity.pdbx_description
1 polymer ?
#
loop_
_entity_poly.entity_id
_entity_poly.type
_entity_poly.pdbx_seq_one_letter_code
_entity_poly.pdbx_strand_id
1 'polypeptide(L)'
;MALRAEQLKDELTEEVVRQVRGRLDRSRVDLAERFVRQFYANVPPDDIVQAPADQLYGAAIAMWQWGQRRAPGRAAVRVYNPRVEEHGWQSPRTVVEIVNDDMPFLVDSVAAELNHQGLTVHLVIHPVVRVARDADGRITDLMEPEAEADGASPESFMHVEVDARSDAATLERVREGLERVLVAVRAAVADWRAMRAEVHAALDEVQATAATLPADEVAEADAFLRWVDADHFTYLGYREYRFEPRPEGGEPLLNQLPDSGLGILRDDDVTVFDGLRHYQSLAPDVREFLRAPRALMVTKANKRSSVHRPVHMDVVLLKRFDTQGRIVGERMVVGLFTSAAYNRSPRDIPFVRRKVAAVVERAGFDPRSHDGKALLNILETYPRDELFQASVDELYDTALGILHLQERQRLALFIRRDPFDRFASCLVFVPRDRYDTELRRRMQTILESALNGSCTAFYTQLAESVLARIHFIIRTETGGTPAYAVADIEARLVQAARDWTDQLKDALVDARGDEAGGELTVRYIQAFPTSYREAFTAEAAVHDIERIEAAVRTGRLGINLYRPLEAEPAELHFKIYHEGRPVPLSDVLPMLEHMDLKVITEQPFEVTPASHPTPVW
;
A
#
# COMPACT_ATOMS: atom_id res chain seq x y z
N MET A 1 -6.93 -12.92 -31.03
CA MET A 1 -6.73 -13.78 -29.84
C MET A 1 -7.90 -13.65 -28.87
N ALA A 2 -8.29 -12.44 -28.45
CA ALA A 2 -9.45 -12.20 -27.57
C ALA A 2 -10.75 -12.88 -28.02
N LEU A 3 -11.15 -12.75 -29.30
CA LEU A 3 -12.38 -13.37 -29.83
C LEU A 3 -12.40 -14.90 -29.71
N ARG A 4 -11.24 -15.55 -29.82
CA ARG A 4 -11.12 -17.01 -29.71
C ARG A 4 -11.24 -17.47 -28.26
N ALA A 5 -10.70 -16.69 -27.32
CA ALA A 5 -10.82 -16.98 -25.90
C ALA A 5 -12.28 -16.86 -25.43
N GLU A 6 -13.00 -15.83 -25.90
CA GLU A 6 -14.43 -15.65 -25.61
C GLU A 6 -15.27 -16.82 -26.13
N GLN A 7 -15.01 -17.28 -27.37
CA GLN A 7 -15.70 -18.46 -27.93
C GLN A 7 -15.46 -19.73 -27.11
N LEU A 8 -14.22 -19.95 -26.65
CA LEU A 8 -13.90 -21.10 -25.77
C LEU A 8 -14.62 -21.01 -24.43
N LYS A 9 -14.77 -19.80 -23.86
CA LYS A 9 -15.55 -19.57 -22.65
C LYS A 9 -17.02 -19.95 -22.84
N ASP A 10 -17.60 -19.53 -23.96
CA ASP A 10 -19.00 -19.84 -24.28
C ASP A 10 -19.21 -21.35 -24.48
N GLU A 11 -18.31 -22.02 -25.21
CA GLU A 11 -18.33 -23.47 -25.40
C GLU A 11 -18.24 -24.24 -24.07
N LEU A 12 -17.34 -23.82 -23.17
CA LEU A 12 -17.21 -24.39 -21.82
C LEU A 12 -18.47 -24.14 -20.98
N THR A 13 -19.04 -22.95 -21.06
CA THR A 13 -20.28 -22.62 -20.33
C THR A 13 -21.43 -23.50 -20.82
N GLU A 14 -21.57 -23.73 -22.13
CA GLU A 14 -22.55 -24.67 -22.69
C GLU A 14 -22.28 -26.12 -22.29
N GLU A 15 -21.02 -26.53 -22.15
CA GLU A 15 -20.68 -27.83 -21.59
C GLU A 15 -21.15 -27.98 -20.14
N VAL A 16 -20.90 -26.98 -19.29
CA VAL A 16 -21.38 -26.96 -17.90
C VAL A 16 -22.91 -27.02 -17.86
N VAL A 17 -23.61 -26.24 -18.71
CA VAL A 17 -25.08 -26.27 -18.79
C VAL A 17 -25.61 -27.65 -19.23
N ARG A 18 -24.93 -28.34 -20.16
CA ARG A 18 -25.28 -29.72 -20.51
C ARG A 18 -25.14 -30.66 -19.32
N GLN A 19 -24.11 -30.50 -18.48
CA GLN A 19 -23.98 -31.28 -17.26
C GLN A 19 -25.11 -30.99 -16.26
N VAL A 20 -25.51 -29.74 -16.09
CA VAL A 20 -26.68 -29.32 -15.27
C VAL A 20 -27.94 -30.06 -15.70
N ARG A 21 -28.27 -29.99 -17.01
CA ARG A 21 -29.46 -30.66 -17.57
C ARG A 21 -29.45 -32.18 -17.42
N GLY A 22 -28.25 -32.79 -17.42
CA GLY A 22 -28.08 -34.23 -17.30
C GLY A 22 -28.05 -34.78 -15.87
N ARG A 23 -27.63 -33.96 -14.88
CA ARG A 23 -27.37 -34.41 -13.50
C ARG A 23 -28.37 -33.90 -12.46
N LEU A 24 -29.10 -32.81 -12.71
CA LEU A 24 -30.07 -32.24 -11.76
C LEU A 24 -31.51 -32.71 -12.04
N ASP A 25 -32.34 -32.76 -10.99
CA ASP A 25 -33.76 -33.06 -11.08
C ASP A 25 -34.51 -32.01 -11.92
N ARG A 26 -35.49 -32.45 -12.71
CA ARG A 26 -36.26 -31.58 -13.64
C ARG A 26 -36.86 -30.33 -12.98
N SER A 27 -37.23 -30.39 -11.69
CA SER A 27 -37.80 -29.25 -10.97
C SER A 27 -36.77 -28.16 -10.62
N ARG A 28 -35.46 -28.45 -10.74
CA ARG A 28 -34.36 -27.55 -10.35
C ARG A 28 -33.46 -27.14 -11.51
N VAL A 29 -33.54 -27.83 -12.65
CA VAL A 29 -32.68 -27.62 -13.82
C VAL A 29 -32.79 -26.19 -14.34
N ASP A 30 -34.00 -25.65 -14.50
CA ASP A 30 -34.20 -24.35 -15.14
C ASP A 30 -33.53 -23.20 -14.35
N LEU A 31 -33.73 -23.16 -13.02
CA LEU A 31 -33.11 -22.15 -12.17
C LEU A 31 -31.59 -22.30 -12.09
N ALA A 32 -31.10 -23.54 -11.96
CA ALA A 32 -29.67 -23.81 -11.91
C ALA A 32 -28.97 -23.45 -13.23
N GLU A 33 -29.61 -23.72 -14.37
CA GLU A 33 -29.08 -23.31 -15.68
C GLU A 33 -28.99 -21.79 -15.79
N ARG A 34 -30.06 -21.06 -15.45
CA ARG A 34 -30.04 -19.59 -15.47
C ARG A 34 -28.93 -19.05 -14.57
N PHE A 35 -28.77 -19.60 -13.37
CA PHE A 35 -27.69 -19.23 -12.46
C PHE A 35 -26.30 -19.45 -13.09
N VAL A 36 -26.03 -20.64 -13.65
CA VAL A 36 -24.72 -20.96 -14.26
C VAL A 36 -24.37 -19.98 -15.39
N ARG A 37 -25.36 -19.63 -16.23
CA ARG A 37 -25.16 -18.67 -17.31
C ARG A 37 -24.79 -17.30 -16.77
N GLN A 38 -25.48 -16.81 -15.74
CA GLN A 38 -25.15 -15.54 -15.09
C GLN A 38 -23.80 -15.60 -14.34
N PHE A 39 -23.46 -16.75 -13.77
CA PHE A 39 -22.23 -16.98 -13.01
C PHE A 39 -20.98 -16.82 -13.86
N TYR A 40 -20.99 -17.32 -15.11
CA TYR A 40 -19.84 -17.23 -16.01
C TYR A 40 -19.89 -16.08 -17.02
N ALA A 41 -20.99 -15.32 -17.10
CA ALA A 41 -21.20 -14.29 -18.13
C ALA A 41 -20.04 -13.29 -18.23
N ASN A 42 -19.65 -12.68 -17.10
CA ASN A 42 -18.66 -11.60 -17.06
C ASN A 42 -17.28 -12.05 -16.57
N VAL A 43 -17.03 -13.36 -16.52
CA VAL A 43 -15.72 -13.89 -16.12
C VAL A 43 -14.74 -13.70 -17.27
N PRO A 44 -13.54 -13.13 -17.03
CA PRO A 44 -12.49 -13.07 -18.05
C PRO A 44 -12.19 -14.48 -18.59
N PRO A 45 -12.10 -14.69 -19.91
CA PRO A 45 -11.88 -16.02 -20.47
C PRO A 45 -10.63 -16.71 -19.90
N ASP A 46 -9.52 -15.98 -19.77
CA ASP A 46 -8.24 -16.53 -19.30
C ASP A 46 -8.32 -17.14 -17.90
N ASP A 47 -9.30 -16.75 -17.09
CA ASP A 47 -9.51 -17.24 -15.73
C ASP A 47 -10.17 -18.63 -15.68
N ILE A 48 -10.89 -19.04 -16.73
CA ILE A 48 -11.66 -20.30 -16.72
C ILE A 48 -11.39 -21.24 -17.89
N VAL A 49 -10.82 -20.76 -19.01
CA VAL A 49 -10.55 -21.62 -20.19
C VAL A 49 -9.54 -22.74 -19.93
N GLN A 50 -8.72 -22.63 -18.89
CA GLN A 50 -7.76 -23.66 -18.48
C GLN A 50 -8.34 -24.67 -17.47
N ALA A 51 -9.53 -24.40 -16.93
CA ALA A 51 -10.17 -25.28 -15.96
C ALA A 51 -10.98 -26.39 -16.64
N PRO A 52 -10.94 -27.63 -16.14
CA PRO A 52 -11.81 -28.71 -16.63
C PRO A 52 -13.29 -28.35 -16.43
N ALA A 53 -14.15 -28.71 -17.40
CA ALA A 53 -15.59 -28.44 -17.32
C ALA A 53 -16.26 -29.03 -16.06
N ASP A 54 -15.83 -30.21 -15.59
CA ASP A 54 -16.33 -30.82 -14.34
C ASP A 54 -15.99 -29.98 -13.09
N GLN A 55 -14.84 -29.29 -13.08
CA GLN A 55 -14.46 -28.40 -11.97
C GLN A 55 -15.31 -27.13 -11.99
N LEU A 56 -15.54 -26.53 -13.18
CA LEU A 56 -16.42 -25.38 -13.35
C LEU A 56 -17.87 -25.73 -12.95
N TYR A 57 -18.36 -26.88 -13.39
CA TYR A 57 -19.65 -27.41 -12.94
C TYR A 57 -19.71 -27.53 -11.41
N GLY A 58 -18.68 -28.11 -10.79
CA GLY A 58 -18.57 -28.24 -9.34
C GLY A 58 -18.67 -26.89 -8.62
N ALA A 59 -17.87 -25.90 -9.04
CA ALA A 59 -17.85 -24.57 -8.45
C ALA A 59 -19.21 -23.86 -8.57
N ALA A 60 -19.80 -23.81 -9.77
CA ALA A 60 -21.07 -23.13 -9.98
C ALA A 60 -22.23 -23.79 -9.22
N ILE A 61 -22.30 -25.13 -9.19
CA ILE A 61 -23.35 -25.84 -8.48
C ILE A 61 -23.15 -25.79 -6.96
N ALA A 62 -21.90 -25.85 -6.46
CA ALA A 62 -21.63 -25.66 -5.05
C ALA A 62 -22.08 -24.27 -4.58
N MET A 63 -21.77 -23.23 -5.35
CA MET A 63 -22.19 -21.86 -5.07
C MET A 63 -23.71 -21.68 -5.13
N TRP A 64 -24.36 -22.24 -6.17
CA TRP A 64 -25.81 -22.25 -6.30
C TRP A 64 -26.48 -22.89 -5.08
N GLN A 65 -26.00 -24.08 -4.68
CA GLN A 65 -26.53 -24.80 -3.53
C GLN A 65 -26.33 -24.05 -2.22
N TRP A 66 -25.17 -23.40 -2.02
CA TRP A 66 -24.90 -22.58 -0.85
C TRP A 66 -25.86 -21.40 -0.75
N GLY A 67 -26.11 -20.71 -1.87
CA GLY A 67 -27.02 -19.57 -1.92
C GLY A 67 -28.51 -19.90 -1.82
N GLN A 68 -28.91 -21.18 -1.86
CA GLN A 68 -30.32 -21.59 -1.81
C GLN A 68 -31.06 -21.02 -0.60
N ARG A 69 -30.39 -20.85 0.55
CA ARG A 69 -31.02 -20.33 1.77
C ARG A 69 -30.18 -19.23 2.41
N ARG A 70 -30.75 -18.05 2.56
CA ARG A 70 -30.13 -16.90 3.24
C ARG A 70 -31.20 -16.00 3.83
N ALA A 71 -30.97 -15.47 5.03
CA ALA A 71 -31.82 -14.44 5.60
C ALA A 71 -31.45 -13.06 5.02
N PRO A 72 -32.41 -12.24 4.57
CA PRO A 72 -32.15 -10.86 4.15
C PRO A 72 -31.38 -10.07 5.20
N GLY A 73 -30.47 -9.19 4.78
CA GLY A 73 -29.66 -8.38 5.70
C GLY A 73 -28.49 -9.11 6.35
N ARG A 74 -28.33 -10.43 6.13
CA ARG A 74 -27.19 -11.22 6.62
C ARG A 74 -26.42 -11.83 5.45
N ALA A 75 -25.09 -11.77 5.52
CA ALA A 75 -24.22 -12.49 4.61
C ALA A 75 -24.18 -13.97 5.00
N ALA A 76 -24.11 -14.85 4.00
CA ALA A 76 -23.78 -16.27 4.18
C ALA A 76 -22.36 -16.51 3.65
N VAL A 77 -21.42 -16.82 4.54
CA VAL A 77 -20.00 -17.01 4.21
C VAL A 77 -19.58 -18.43 4.55
N ARG A 78 -18.91 -19.11 3.63
CA ARG A 78 -18.17 -20.34 3.92
C ARG A 78 -16.78 -20.32 3.32
N VAL A 79 -15.85 -20.96 4.01
CA VAL A 79 -14.45 -21.10 3.59
C VAL A 79 -14.07 -22.56 3.77
N TYR A 80 -13.69 -23.24 2.68
CA TYR A 80 -13.47 -24.68 2.71
C TYR A 80 -12.52 -25.15 1.60
N ASN A 81 -12.02 -26.37 1.73
CA ASN A 81 -11.28 -27.04 0.67
C ASN A 81 -12.21 -28.08 0.01
N PRO A 82 -12.62 -27.88 -1.25
CA PRO A 82 -13.50 -28.83 -1.92
C PRO A 82 -12.87 -30.22 -2.02
N ARG A 83 -13.64 -31.24 -1.64
CA ARG A 83 -13.25 -32.66 -1.63
C ARG A 83 -14.37 -33.48 -2.23
N VAL A 84 -14.05 -34.41 -3.13
CA VAL A 84 -15.07 -35.23 -3.82
C VAL A 84 -15.95 -35.98 -2.83
N GLU A 85 -15.38 -36.58 -1.79
CA GLU A 85 -16.12 -37.39 -0.80
C GLU A 85 -17.14 -36.59 0.04
N GLU A 86 -16.87 -35.30 0.27
CA GLU A 86 -17.68 -34.46 1.17
C GLU A 86 -18.56 -33.46 0.38
N HIS A 87 -18.03 -32.92 -0.71
CA HIS A 87 -18.61 -31.82 -1.47
C HIS A 87 -19.04 -32.23 -2.88
N GLY A 88 -18.66 -33.42 -3.36
CA GLY A 88 -18.98 -33.89 -4.72
C GLY A 88 -18.13 -33.24 -5.83
N TRP A 89 -17.14 -32.44 -5.47
CA TRP A 89 -16.20 -31.81 -6.39
C TRP A 89 -14.86 -31.51 -5.70
N GLN A 90 -13.83 -31.15 -6.47
CA GLN A 90 -12.50 -30.83 -5.93
C GLN A 90 -11.91 -29.59 -6.59
N SER A 91 -11.10 -28.86 -5.82
CA SER A 91 -10.24 -27.78 -6.31
C SER A 91 -8.87 -27.90 -5.63
N PRO A 92 -7.75 -27.57 -6.30
CA PRO A 92 -6.46 -27.48 -5.66
C PRO A 92 -6.33 -26.25 -4.73
N ARG A 93 -7.36 -25.40 -4.64
CA ARG A 93 -7.39 -24.15 -3.89
C ARG A 93 -8.34 -24.20 -2.69
N THR A 94 -8.14 -23.28 -1.75
CA THR A 94 -9.17 -22.96 -0.76
C THR A 94 -10.23 -22.12 -1.43
N VAL A 95 -11.50 -22.46 -1.22
CA VAL A 95 -12.65 -21.76 -1.79
C VAL A 95 -13.36 -20.94 -0.72
N VAL A 96 -13.65 -19.70 -1.05
CA VAL A 96 -14.48 -18.77 -0.27
C VAL A 96 -15.74 -18.50 -1.07
N GLU A 97 -16.89 -18.80 -0.48
CA GLU A 97 -18.19 -18.53 -1.10
C GLU A 97 -19.02 -17.61 -0.21
N ILE A 98 -19.51 -16.52 -0.81
CA ILE A 98 -20.24 -15.47 -0.12
C ILE A 98 -21.53 -15.15 -0.88
N VAL A 99 -22.66 -15.21 -0.19
CA VAL A 99 -23.94 -14.70 -0.70
C VAL A 99 -24.41 -13.56 0.19
N ASN A 100 -24.61 -12.39 -0.41
CA ASN A 100 -24.95 -11.17 0.31
C ASN A 100 -25.96 -10.34 -0.49
N ASP A 101 -26.68 -9.43 0.18
CA ASP A 101 -27.44 -8.40 -0.57
C ASP A 101 -26.46 -7.58 -1.41
N ASP A 102 -26.85 -7.21 -2.64
CA ASP A 102 -25.99 -6.40 -3.49
C ASP A 102 -25.81 -4.99 -2.90
N MET A 103 -24.56 -4.54 -2.83
CA MET A 103 -24.19 -3.21 -2.33
C MET A 103 -22.78 -2.82 -2.83
N PRO A 104 -22.46 -1.52 -2.86
CA PRO A 104 -21.10 -1.06 -3.18
C PRO A 104 -20.03 -1.62 -2.24
N PHE A 105 -18.79 -1.68 -2.73
CA PHE A 105 -17.58 -2.04 -1.99
C PHE A 105 -17.43 -3.51 -1.56
N LEU A 106 -18.25 -4.45 -2.05
CA LEU A 106 -18.16 -5.85 -1.61
C LEU A 106 -16.87 -6.54 -2.07
N VAL A 107 -16.63 -6.61 -3.38
CA VAL A 107 -15.55 -7.42 -3.99
C VAL A 107 -14.16 -6.98 -3.55
N ASP A 108 -13.94 -5.68 -3.59
CA ASP A 108 -12.74 -4.97 -3.18
C ASP A 108 -12.48 -5.06 -1.68
N SER A 109 -13.52 -4.98 -0.82
CA SER A 109 -13.34 -5.21 0.63
C SER A 109 -13.00 -6.67 0.95
N VAL A 110 -13.66 -7.63 0.28
CA VAL A 110 -13.36 -9.07 0.42
C VAL A 110 -11.93 -9.37 -0.02
N ALA A 111 -11.51 -8.86 -1.18
CA ALA A 111 -10.16 -9.03 -1.67
C ALA A 111 -9.12 -8.39 -0.73
N ALA A 112 -9.42 -7.20 -0.18
CA ALA A 112 -8.54 -6.52 0.77
C ALA A 112 -8.34 -7.35 2.05
N GLU A 113 -9.39 -7.95 2.60
CA GLU A 113 -9.33 -8.79 3.80
C GLU A 113 -8.53 -10.09 3.55
N LEU A 114 -8.76 -10.75 2.42
CA LEU A 114 -8.00 -11.95 2.05
C LEU A 114 -6.50 -11.64 1.94
N ASN A 115 -6.14 -10.55 1.27
CA ASN A 115 -4.76 -10.08 1.19
C ASN A 115 -4.19 -9.70 2.56
N HIS A 116 -4.97 -9.07 3.44
CA HIS A 116 -4.56 -8.72 4.80
C HIS A 116 -4.19 -9.96 5.62
N GLN A 117 -4.90 -11.07 5.42
CA GLN A 117 -4.60 -12.37 6.03
C GLN A 117 -3.50 -13.17 5.28
N GLY A 118 -2.82 -12.57 4.30
CA GLY A 118 -1.72 -13.20 3.57
C GLY A 118 -2.17 -14.29 2.58
N LEU A 119 -3.38 -14.15 2.02
CA LEU A 119 -3.93 -15.06 1.02
C LEU A 119 -3.97 -14.37 -0.34
N THR A 120 -3.24 -14.94 -1.30
CA THR A 120 -3.29 -14.49 -2.69
C THR A 120 -4.61 -14.93 -3.31
N VAL A 121 -5.30 -14.00 -3.96
CA VAL A 121 -6.53 -14.27 -4.72
C VAL A 121 -6.15 -14.73 -6.13
N HIS A 122 -6.61 -15.92 -6.52
CA HIS A 122 -6.34 -16.53 -7.83
C HIS A 122 -7.51 -16.43 -8.80
N LEU A 123 -8.75 -16.39 -8.29
CA LEU A 123 -9.98 -16.30 -9.08
C LEU A 123 -11.04 -15.56 -8.29
N VAL A 124 -11.79 -14.68 -8.94
CA VAL A 124 -13.00 -14.04 -8.39
C VAL A 124 -14.12 -14.12 -9.41
N ILE A 125 -15.18 -14.84 -9.09
CA ILE A 125 -16.43 -14.86 -9.86
C ILE A 125 -17.50 -14.21 -8.98
N HIS A 126 -18.08 -13.09 -9.43
CA HIS A 126 -18.92 -12.26 -8.58
C HIS A 126 -20.20 -11.72 -9.26
N PRO A 127 -21.05 -12.56 -9.88
CA PRO A 127 -22.30 -12.08 -10.47
C PRO A 127 -23.21 -11.41 -9.44
N VAL A 128 -23.93 -10.40 -9.91
CA VAL A 128 -25.13 -9.91 -9.21
C VAL A 128 -26.33 -10.57 -9.86
N VAL A 129 -27.07 -11.36 -9.08
CA VAL A 129 -28.25 -12.09 -9.54
C VAL A 129 -29.49 -11.58 -8.81
N ARG A 130 -30.60 -11.44 -9.53
CA ARG A 130 -31.88 -11.02 -8.93
C ARG A 130 -32.68 -12.26 -8.53
N VAL A 131 -32.94 -12.43 -7.24
CA VAL A 131 -33.61 -13.60 -6.68
C VAL A 131 -34.87 -13.23 -5.92
N ALA A 132 -35.91 -14.04 -6.07
CA ALA A 132 -37.07 -14.02 -5.19
C ALA A 132 -36.91 -15.10 -4.12
N ARG A 133 -37.19 -14.75 -2.86
CA ARG A 133 -37.09 -15.68 -1.72
C ARG A 133 -38.41 -15.78 -0.96
N ASP A 134 -38.68 -16.96 -0.40
CA ASP A 134 -39.76 -17.17 0.55
C ASP A 134 -39.43 -16.62 1.96
N ALA A 135 -40.39 -16.72 2.88
CA ALA A 135 -40.21 -16.27 4.27
C ALA A 135 -39.13 -17.05 5.05
N ASP A 136 -38.77 -18.27 4.62
CA ASP A 136 -37.69 -19.07 5.21
C ASP A 136 -36.31 -18.74 4.61
N GLY A 137 -36.27 -17.79 3.67
CA GLY A 137 -35.08 -17.35 2.95
C GLY A 137 -34.69 -18.27 1.79
N ARG A 138 -35.56 -19.18 1.35
CA ARG A 138 -35.27 -20.08 0.21
C ARG A 138 -35.52 -19.39 -1.12
N ILE A 139 -34.63 -19.58 -2.09
CA ILE A 139 -34.86 -19.10 -3.45
C ILE A 139 -36.07 -19.81 -4.06
N THR A 140 -37.05 -19.02 -4.51
CA THR A 140 -38.24 -19.51 -5.22
C THR A 140 -38.14 -19.25 -6.73
N ASP A 141 -37.44 -18.19 -7.13
CA ASP A 141 -37.22 -17.86 -8.54
C ASP A 141 -35.94 -17.03 -8.72
N LEU A 142 -35.38 -17.06 -9.93
CA LEU A 142 -34.21 -16.31 -10.35
C LEU A 142 -34.52 -15.62 -11.69
N MET A 143 -34.38 -14.30 -11.68
CA MET A 143 -34.76 -13.45 -12.80
C MET A 143 -33.68 -13.44 -13.88
N GLU A 144 -34.08 -13.22 -15.12
CA GLU A 144 -33.14 -12.85 -16.18
C GLU A 144 -32.48 -11.50 -15.86
N PRO A 145 -31.23 -11.23 -16.29
CA PRO A 145 -30.46 -10.05 -15.89
C PRO A 145 -31.17 -8.70 -16.10
N GLU A 146 -32.03 -8.62 -17.11
CA GLU A 146 -32.75 -7.41 -17.54
C GLU A 146 -34.20 -7.36 -17.06
N ALA A 147 -34.68 -8.38 -16.36
CA ALA A 147 -36.08 -8.45 -15.93
C ALA A 147 -36.31 -7.61 -14.66
N GLU A 148 -37.25 -6.66 -14.75
CA GLU A 148 -37.83 -6.02 -13.57
C GLU A 148 -38.95 -6.92 -13.03
N ALA A 149 -38.80 -7.38 -11.79
CA ALA A 149 -39.79 -8.21 -11.12
C ALA A 149 -40.02 -7.75 -9.69
N ASP A 150 -41.27 -7.48 -9.36
CA ASP A 150 -41.70 -7.17 -7.99
C ASP A 150 -41.42 -8.35 -7.06
N GLY A 151 -40.76 -8.09 -5.94
CA GLY A 151 -40.40 -9.11 -4.95
C GLY A 151 -39.06 -9.82 -5.17
N ALA A 152 -38.30 -9.47 -6.21
CA ALA A 152 -36.92 -9.94 -6.41
C ALA A 152 -35.89 -8.89 -5.97
N SER A 153 -34.90 -9.30 -5.19
CA SER A 153 -33.80 -8.43 -4.75
C SER A 153 -32.48 -8.81 -5.42
N PRO A 154 -31.62 -7.84 -5.79
CA PRO A 154 -30.28 -8.14 -6.27
C PRO A 154 -29.42 -8.68 -5.12
N GLU A 155 -28.72 -9.78 -5.37
CA GLU A 155 -27.79 -10.41 -4.46
C GLU A 155 -26.45 -10.62 -5.15
N SER A 156 -25.36 -10.33 -4.42
CA SER A 156 -24.00 -10.58 -4.85
C SER A 156 -23.59 -12.00 -4.44
N PHE A 157 -23.29 -12.82 -5.44
CA PHE A 157 -22.79 -14.18 -5.25
C PHE A 157 -21.31 -14.17 -5.61
N MET A 158 -20.42 -14.31 -4.62
CA MET A 158 -18.98 -14.32 -4.83
C MET A 158 -18.39 -15.71 -4.58
N HIS A 159 -17.71 -16.25 -5.58
CA HIS A 159 -16.83 -17.42 -5.48
C HIS A 159 -15.39 -16.95 -5.67
N VAL A 160 -14.57 -17.15 -4.64
CA VAL A 160 -13.18 -16.71 -4.62
C VAL A 160 -12.26 -17.88 -4.34
N GLU A 161 -11.24 -18.08 -5.17
CA GLU A 161 -10.20 -19.08 -4.94
C GLU A 161 -8.92 -18.42 -4.43
N VAL A 162 -8.38 -18.95 -3.32
CA VAL A 162 -7.16 -18.45 -2.69
C VAL A 162 -6.13 -19.55 -2.47
N ASP A 163 -4.94 -19.17 -2.00
CA ASP A 163 -3.90 -20.12 -1.61
C ASP A 163 -4.45 -21.28 -0.77
N ALA A 164 -4.04 -22.50 -1.07
CA ALA A 164 -4.47 -23.68 -0.33
C ALA A 164 -4.04 -23.58 1.14
N ARG A 165 -4.98 -23.81 2.06
CA ARG A 165 -4.77 -23.82 3.51
C ARG A 165 -5.46 -25.03 4.10
N SER A 166 -4.69 -25.94 4.70
CA SER A 166 -5.20 -27.17 5.29
C SER A 166 -5.64 -27.02 6.76
N ASP A 167 -5.22 -25.95 7.43
CA ASP A 167 -5.52 -25.68 8.83
C ASP A 167 -6.94 -25.14 9.03
N ALA A 168 -7.78 -25.89 9.74
CA ALA A 168 -9.17 -25.51 10.03
C ALA A 168 -9.28 -24.21 10.82
N ALA A 169 -8.34 -23.94 11.74
CA ALA A 169 -8.34 -22.68 12.50
C ALA A 169 -8.08 -21.48 11.58
N THR A 170 -7.25 -21.64 10.55
CA THR A 170 -7.03 -20.62 9.52
C THR A 170 -8.28 -20.36 8.71
N LEU A 171 -8.98 -21.41 8.24
CA LEU A 171 -10.22 -21.24 7.48
C LEU A 171 -11.29 -20.50 8.28
N GLU A 172 -11.40 -20.82 9.57
CA GLU A 172 -12.36 -20.17 10.47
C GLU A 172 -12.02 -18.69 10.71
N ARG A 173 -10.74 -18.34 10.91
CA ARG A 173 -10.30 -16.94 11.01
C ARG A 173 -10.60 -16.14 9.74
N VAL A 174 -10.46 -16.74 8.56
CA VAL A 174 -10.82 -16.11 7.29
C VAL A 174 -12.32 -15.86 7.22
N ARG A 175 -13.13 -16.88 7.55
CA ARG A 175 -14.60 -16.76 7.59
C ARG A 175 -15.05 -15.62 8.50
N GLU A 176 -14.56 -15.58 9.75
CA GLU A 176 -14.89 -14.53 10.71
C GLU A 176 -14.42 -13.14 10.27
N GLY A 177 -13.24 -13.04 9.66
CA GLY A 177 -12.72 -11.79 9.10
C GLY A 177 -13.63 -11.22 8.01
N LEU A 178 -14.01 -12.06 7.06
CA LEU A 178 -14.92 -11.70 5.97
C LEU A 178 -16.30 -11.29 6.51
N GLU A 179 -16.84 -12.00 7.50
CA GLU A 179 -18.12 -11.61 8.13
C GLU A 179 -18.05 -10.24 8.79
N ARG A 180 -16.98 -9.94 9.54
CA ARG A 180 -16.78 -8.61 10.15
C ARG A 180 -16.70 -7.52 9.08
N VAL A 181 -15.99 -7.77 7.99
CA VAL A 181 -15.85 -6.84 6.86
C VAL A 181 -17.20 -6.57 6.20
N LEU A 182 -17.99 -7.62 5.91
CA LEU A 182 -19.31 -7.48 5.29
C LEU A 182 -20.31 -6.73 6.20
N VAL A 183 -20.20 -6.88 7.52
CA VAL A 183 -20.96 -6.08 8.49
C VAL A 183 -20.54 -4.61 8.43
N ALA A 184 -19.24 -4.31 8.35
CA ALA A 184 -18.73 -2.95 8.25
C ALA A 184 -19.15 -2.27 6.93
N VAL A 185 -19.06 -2.97 5.79
CA VAL A 185 -19.54 -2.49 4.48
C VAL A 185 -21.03 -2.14 4.57
N ARG A 186 -21.84 -3.04 5.13
CA ARG A 186 -23.28 -2.83 5.29
C ARG A 186 -23.59 -1.63 6.16
N ALA A 187 -22.88 -1.46 7.28
CA ALA A 187 -23.08 -0.31 8.16
C ALA A 187 -22.80 1.01 7.43
N ALA A 188 -21.67 1.11 6.72
CA ALA A 188 -21.31 2.28 5.93
C ALA A 188 -22.35 2.58 4.84
N VAL A 189 -22.77 1.56 4.08
CA VAL A 189 -23.76 1.72 3.00
C VAL A 189 -25.15 2.06 3.52
N ALA A 190 -25.61 1.43 4.61
CA ALA A 190 -26.95 1.69 5.16
C ALA A 190 -27.08 3.13 5.69
N ASP A 191 -26.02 3.65 6.31
CA ASP A 191 -26.02 4.99 6.92
C ASP A 191 -25.51 6.09 6.01
N TRP A 192 -25.14 5.79 4.76
CA TRP A 192 -24.49 6.77 3.88
C TRP A 192 -25.31 8.06 3.74
N ARG A 193 -26.64 7.95 3.63
CA ARG A 193 -27.55 9.11 3.54
C ARG A 193 -27.61 9.89 4.83
N ALA A 194 -27.59 9.21 5.97
CA ALA A 194 -27.59 9.85 7.28
C ALA A 194 -26.28 10.60 7.53
N MET A 195 -25.13 9.98 7.22
CA MET A 195 -23.82 10.66 7.29
C MET A 195 -23.75 11.88 6.37
N ARG A 196 -24.32 11.78 5.17
CA ARG A 196 -24.43 12.92 4.24
C ARG A 196 -25.29 14.05 4.80
N ALA A 197 -26.41 13.73 5.45
CA ALA A 197 -27.27 14.72 6.10
C ALA A 197 -26.54 15.47 7.22
N GLU A 198 -25.68 14.79 7.99
CA GLU A 198 -24.84 15.43 9.02
C GLU A 198 -23.81 16.42 8.43
N VAL A 199 -23.27 16.11 7.24
CA VAL A 199 -22.40 17.06 6.50
C VAL A 199 -23.19 18.28 6.03
N HIS A 200 -24.42 18.09 5.55
CA HIS A 200 -25.31 19.21 5.20
C HIS A 200 -25.66 20.06 6.42
N ALA A 201 -25.95 19.44 7.56
CA ALA A 201 -26.15 20.16 8.82
C ALA A 201 -24.88 20.94 9.24
N ALA A 202 -23.69 20.41 8.94
CA ALA A 202 -22.44 21.12 9.22
C ALA A 202 -22.21 22.31 8.27
N LEU A 203 -22.61 22.19 6.99
CA LEU A 203 -22.61 23.30 6.04
C LEU A 203 -23.48 24.47 6.55
N ASP A 204 -24.69 24.16 7.03
CA ASP A 204 -25.62 25.17 7.57
C ASP A 204 -25.04 25.84 8.83
N GLU A 205 -24.43 25.07 9.74
CA GLU A 205 -23.76 25.60 10.94
C GLU A 205 -22.58 26.53 10.57
N VAL A 206 -21.74 26.13 9.61
CA VAL A 206 -20.60 26.93 9.14
C VAL A 206 -21.08 28.28 8.59
N GLN A 207 -22.12 28.28 7.76
CA GLN A 207 -22.71 29.51 7.22
C GLN A 207 -23.29 30.41 8.32
N ALA A 208 -23.90 29.84 9.35
CA ALA A 208 -24.42 30.59 10.50
C ALA A 208 -23.31 31.21 11.36
N THR A 209 -22.13 30.57 11.42
CA THR A 209 -20.94 31.06 12.17
C THR A 209 -20.15 32.17 11.45
N ALA A 210 -20.67 32.74 10.37
CA ALA A 210 -20.06 33.87 9.65
C ALA A 210 -19.77 35.10 10.53
N ALA A 211 -20.48 35.25 11.65
CA ALA A 211 -20.24 36.34 12.61
C ALA A 211 -19.09 36.07 13.60
N THR A 212 -18.67 34.80 13.76
CA THR A 212 -17.72 34.36 14.80
C THR A 212 -16.34 34.00 14.27
N LEU A 213 -16.23 33.64 12.98
CA LEU A 213 -14.96 33.30 12.33
C LEU A 213 -14.65 34.28 11.19
N PRO A 214 -13.37 34.41 10.78
CA PRO A 214 -13.01 35.16 9.57
C PRO A 214 -13.80 34.68 8.35
N ALA A 215 -14.29 35.61 7.53
CA ALA A 215 -15.16 35.30 6.39
C ALA A 215 -14.50 34.36 5.36
N ASP A 216 -13.17 34.44 5.22
CA ASP A 216 -12.39 33.57 4.34
C ASP A 216 -12.25 32.13 4.88
N GLU A 217 -12.19 31.94 6.20
CA GLU A 217 -12.22 30.61 6.84
C GLU A 217 -13.59 29.95 6.60
N VAL A 218 -14.68 30.70 6.82
CA VAL A 218 -16.05 30.21 6.60
C VAL A 218 -16.30 29.85 5.13
N ALA A 219 -15.88 30.72 4.21
CA ALA A 219 -16.03 30.48 2.77
C ALA A 219 -15.24 29.25 2.30
N GLU A 220 -14.03 29.04 2.83
CA GLU A 220 -13.23 27.88 2.45
C GLU A 220 -13.77 26.58 3.05
N ALA A 221 -14.27 26.62 4.29
CA ALA A 221 -14.91 25.47 4.92
C ALA A 221 -16.19 25.04 4.18
N ASP A 222 -17.04 25.99 3.80
CA ASP A 222 -18.22 25.74 2.97
C ASP A 222 -17.83 25.13 1.61
N ALA A 223 -16.84 25.70 0.93
CA ALA A 223 -16.37 25.17 -0.35
C ALA A 223 -15.83 23.74 -0.23
N PHE A 224 -15.08 23.43 0.83
CA PHE A 224 -14.54 22.10 1.07
C PHE A 224 -15.63 21.08 1.37
N LEU A 225 -16.59 21.41 2.23
CA LEU A 225 -17.69 20.51 2.57
C LEU A 225 -18.61 20.24 1.36
N ARG A 226 -18.88 21.24 0.52
CA ARG A 226 -19.60 21.04 -0.75
C ARG A 226 -18.82 20.15 -1.71
N TRP A 227 -17.50 20.29 -1.75
CA TRP A 227 -16.64 19.45 -2.59
C TRP A 227 -16.65 18.00 -2.11
N VAL A 228 -16.52 17.78 -0.80
CA VAL A 228 -16.67 16.46 -0.13
C VAL A 228 -18.02 15.83 -0.49
N ASP A 229 -19.12 16.59 -0.43
CA ASP A 229 -20.47 16.14 -0.78
C ASP A 229 -20.68 15.82 -2.27
N ALA A 230 -19.89 16.45 -3.14
CA ALA A 230 -19.95 16.25 -4.60
C ALA A 230 -19.13 15.02 -5.05
N ASP A 231 -19.31 13.88 -4.38
CA ASP A 231 -18.67 12.58 -4.69
C ASP A 231 -17.13 12.55 -4.62
N HIS A 232 -16.52 13.47 -3.86
CA HIS A 232 -15.07 13.47 -3.62
C HIS A 232 -14.66 12.71 -2.36
N PHE A 233 -15.63 12.21 -1.60
CA PHE A 233 -15.41 11.47 -0.36
C PHE A 233 -16.38 10.28 -0.23
N THR A 234 -15.83 9.09 0.04
CA THR A 234 -16.61 7.91 0.42
C THR A 234 -16.81 7.94 1.94
N TYR A 235 -18.04 8.18 2.39
CA TYR A 235 -18.40 8.18 3.80
C TYR A 235 -18.40 6.77 4.39
N LEU A 236 -17.65 6.57 5.47
CA LEU A 236 -17.58 5.27 6.16
C LEU A 236 -18.14 5.33 7.58
N GLY A 237 -17.96 6.44 8.28
CA GLY A 237 -18.49 6.62 9.63
C GLY A 237 -18.62 8.07 10.06
N TYR A 238 -19.43 8.31 11.09
CA TYR A 238 -19.65 9.62 11.68
C TYR A 238 -19.80 9.51 13.20
N ARG A 239 -19.37 10.53 13.95
CA ARG A 239 -19.62 10.67 15.38
C ARG A 239 -19.54 12.14 15.82
N GLU A 240 -20.31 12.53 16.83
CA GLU A 240 -20.19 13.85 17.46
C GLU A 240 -19.46 13.77 18.81
N TYR A 241 -18.71 14.83 19.11
CA TYR A 241 -18.07 15.06 20.40
C TYR A 241 -18.48 16.42 20.96
N ARG A 242 -18.55 16.55 22.29
CA ARG A 242 -18.79 17.82 22.99
C ARG A 242 -17.76 18.09 24.07
N PHE A 243 -17.44 19.36 24.24
CA PHE A 243 -16.68 19.82 25.38
C PHE A 243 -17.61 20.00 26.57
N GLU A 244 -17.37 19.22 27.63
CA GLU A 244 -18.10 19.29 28.88
C GLU A 244 -17.24 19.89 29.99
N PRO A 245 -17.77 20.85 30.77
CA PRO A 245 -17.04 21.42 31.89
C PRO A 245 -16.83 20.37 32.99
N ARG A 246 -15.66 20.40 33.63
CA ARG A 246 -15.35 19.49 34.72
C ARG A 246 -16.04 19.92 36.03
N PRO A 247 -16.62 18.97 36.80
CA PRO A 247 -17.24 19.29 38.09
C PRO A 247 -16.27 19.94 39.10
N GLU A 248 -15.00 19.56 39.05
CA GLU A 248 -13.96 20.03 39.99
C GLU A 248 -13.18 21.26 39.50
N GLY A 249 -13.57 21.83 38.35
CA GLY A 249 -12.76 22.84 37.64
C GLY A 249 -11.58 22.22 36.86
N GLY A 250 -10.96 23.03 35.99
CA GLY A 250 -9.87 22.59 35.10
C GLY A 250 -10.28 22.51 33.62
N GLU A 251 -9.45 21.88 32.79
CA GLU A 251 -9.73 21.78 31.36
C GLU A 251 -10.98 20.94 31.06
N PRO A 252 -11.83 21.35 30.10
CA PRO A 252 -13.04 20.61 29.72
C PRO A 252 -12.70 19.22 29.17
N LEU A 253 -13.62 18.27 29.37
CA LEU A 253 -13.56 16.92 28.83
C LEU A 253 -14.17 16.90 27.43
N LEU A 254 -13.54 16.22 26.48
CA LEU A 254 -14.13 15.97 25.16
C LEU A 254 -14.81 14.60 25.18
N ASN A 255 -16.14 14.59 25.32
CA ASN A 255 -16.93 13.37 25.44
C ASN A 255 -17.68 13.08 24.15
N GLN A 256 -17.81 11.80 23.81
CA GLN A 256 -18.65 11.35 22.71
C GLN A 256 -20.11 11.63 23.05
N LEU A 257 -20.85 12.18 22.10
CA LEU A 257 -22.29 12.32 22.25
C LEU A 257 -22.95 10.94 22.06
N PRO A 258 -23.67 10.42 23.06
CA PRO A 258 -24.34 9.12 22.94
C PRO A 258 -25.27 9.08 21.73
N ASP A 259 -25.37 7.90 21.10
CA ASP A 259 -26.24 7.62 19.95
C ASP A 259 -25.95 8.45 18.68
N SER A 260 -24.82 9.19 18.63
CA SER A 260 -24.42 9.95 17.44
C SER A 260 -23.66 9.12 16.40
N GLY A 261 -23.25 7.90 16.75
CA GLY A 261 -22.42 7.04 15.90
C GLY A 261 -23.17 6.48 14.69
N LEU A 262 -22.62 6.69 13.48
CA LEU A 262 -23.14 6.14 12.22
C LEU A 262 -22.07 5.34 11.48
N GLY A 263 -22.51 4.46 10.58
CA GLY A 263 -21.63 3.65 9.73
C GLY A 263 -20.74 2.72 10.55
N ILE A 264 -19.45 2.66 10.22
CA ILE A 264 -18.46 1.87 10.96
C ILE A 264 -18.22 2.39 12.39
N LEU A 265 -18.75 3.56 12.74
CA LEU A 265 -18.64 4.19 14.06
C LEU A 265 -19.92 4.09 14.88
N ARG A 266 -20.87 3.22 14.51
CA ARG A 266 -22.01 2.86 15.38
C ARG A 266 -21.57 2.23 16.70
N ASP A 267 -20.49 1.45 16.67
CA ASP A 267 -19.91 0.85 17.86
C ASP A 267 -19.05 1.89 18.58
N ASP A 268 -19.52 2.31 19.76
CA ASP A 268 -18.84 3.29 20.60
C ASP A 268 -17.43 2.85 20.98
N ASP A 269 -17.10 1.55 20.98
CA ASP A 269 -15.79 0.99 21.28
C ASP A 269 -14.79 1.11 20.12
N VAL A 270 -15.23 1.38 18.90
CA VAL A 270 -14.34 1.67 17.78
C VAL A 270 -13.64 3.02 18.00
N THR A 271 -12.32 2.96 18.26
CA THR A 271 -11.45 4.15 18.28
C THR A 271 -10.99 4.51 16.86
N VAL A 272 -11.17 5.78 16.49
CA VAL A 272 -10.58 6.38 15.27
C VAL A 272 -9.18 6.94 15.58
N PHE A 273 -9.06 7.52 16.77
CA PHE A 273 -7.82 8.00 17.36
C PHE A 273 -7.76 7.54 18.82
N ASP A 274 -6.65 6.94 19.22
CA ASP A 274 -6.48 6.44 20.60
C ASP A 274 -6.46 7.59 21.63
N GLY A 275 -6.09 8.80 21.17
CA GLY A 275 -5.98 9.99 22.00
C GLY A 275 -7.25 10.84 22.19
N LEU A 276 -8.28 10.77 21.32
CA LEU A 276 -9.48 11.62 21.50
C LEU A 276 -10.30 11.23 22.74
N ARG A 277 -10.38 9.94 23.06
CA ARG A 277 -11.02 9.47 24.31
C ARG A 277 -10.27 9.93 25.56
N HIS A 278 -8.99 10.22 25.40
CA HIS A 278 -8.10 10.67 26.46
C HIS A 278 -7.54 12.05 26.10
N TYR A 279 -8.40 12.99 25.71
CA TYR A 279 -8.02 14.34 25.29
C TYR A 279 -6.97 15.00 26.22
N GLN A 280 -7.04 14.69 27.51
CA GLN A 280 -6.14 15.23 28.54
C GLN A 280 -4.74 14.59 28.55
N SER A 281 -4.59 13.36 28.08
CA SER A 281 -3.29 12.71 27.93
C SER A 281 -2.59 13.12 26.63
N LEU A 282 -3.26 13.87 25.75
CA LEU A 282 -2.62 14.46 24.57
C LEU A 282 -1.53 15.45 25.00
N ALA A 283 -0.48 15.62 24.19
CA ALA A 283 0.53 16.64 24.45
C ALA A 283 -0.07 18.06 24.36
N PRO A 284 0.48 19.07 25.07
CA PRO A 284 -0.05 20.45 25.08
C PRO A 284 -0.23 21.06 23.69
N ASP A 285 0.74 20.84 22.83
CA ASP A 285 0.83 21.22 21.43
C ASP A 285 -0.28 20.57 20.56
N VAL A 286 -0.64 19.32 20.84
CA VAL A 286 -1.80 18.65 20.21
C VAL A 286 -3.11 19.30 20.65
N ARG A 287 -3.24 19.62 21.95
CA ARG A 287 -4.43 20.30 22.47
C ARG A 287 -4.57 21.71 21.90
N GLU A 288 -3.46 22.44 21.74
CA GLU A 288 -3.44 23.74 21.10
C GLU A 288 -3.87 23.65 19.63
N PHE A 289 -3.36 22.67 18.90
CA PHE A 289 -3.79 22.38 17.53
C PHE A 289 -5.29 22.09 17.43
N LEU A 290 -5.85 21.27 18.34
CA LEU A 290 -7.30 21.03 18.43
C LEU A 290 -8.10 22.25 18.87
N ARG A 291 -7.51 23.21 19.60
CA ARG A 291 -8.18 24.46 20.01
C ARG A 291 -7.98 25.63 19.05
N ALA A 292 -7.13 25.50 18.02
CA ALA A 292 -6.88 26.56 17.06
C ALA A 292 -8.19 27.07 16.42
N PRO A 293 -8.37 28.38 16.19
CA PRO A 293 -9.63 28.95 15.69
C PRO A 293 -9.78 28.72 14.18
N ARG A 294 -9.98 27.45 13.79
CA ARG A 294 -10.23 27.01 12.41
C ARG A 294 -11.54 26.25 12.34
N ALA A 295 -12.29 26.42 11.26
CA ALA A 295 -13.59 25.77 11.09
C ALA A 295 -13.45 24.26 10.92
N LEU A 296 -12.42 23.80 10.21
CA LEU A 296 -12.22 22.38 9.93
C LEU A 296 -10.76 21.95 9.92
N MET A 297 -10.56 20.63 10.00
CA MET A 297 -9.27 19.98 9.92
C MET A 297 -9.37 18.64 9.20
N VAL A 298 -8.35 18.30 8.43
CA VAL A 298 -8.23 17.01 7.74
C VAL A 298 -6.98 16.29 8.26
N THR A 299 -7.13 15.05 8.71
CA THR A 299 -6.04 14.19 9.19
C THR A 299 -6.29 12.73 8.81
N LYS A 300 -5.40 11.82 9.20
CA LYS A 300 -5.52 10.36 9.02
C LYS A 300 -5.86 9.66 10.32
N ALA A 301 -6.70 8.63 10.27
CA ALA A 301 -6.94 7.72 11.39
C ALA A 301 -5.76 6.76 11.61
N ASN A 302 -5.61 6.24 12.83
CA ASN A 302 -4.65 5.17 13.12
C ASN A 302 -5.06 3.85 12.46
N LYS A 303 -6.37 3.65 12.26
CA LYS A 303 -6.91 2.45 11.65
C LYS A 303 -6.99 2.56 10.13
N ARG A 304 -6.73 1.45 9.48
CA ARG A 304 -7.00 1.27 8.05
C ARG A 304 -8.48 0.94 7.84
N SER A 305 -8.99 1.33 6.68
CA SER A 305 -10.34 0.97 6.29
C SER A 305 -10.44 -0.53 6.02
N SER A 306 -11.46 -1.17 6.58
CA SER A 306 -11.91 -2.50 6.18
C SER A 306 -12.87 -2.47 4.99
N VAL A 307 -13.33 -1.27 4.59
CA VAL A 307 -14.27 -1.04 3.49
C VAL A 307 -13.54 -0.41 2.31
N HIS A 308 -13.84 -0.87 1.10
CA HIS A 308 -13.30 -0.43 -0.18
C HIS A 308 -11.82 -0.75 -0.40
N ARG A 309 -10.90 -0.13 0.36
CA ARG A 309 -9.45 -0.33 0.19
C ARG A 309 -8.68 -0.20 1.51
N PRO A 310 -7.61 -0.99 1.74
CA PRO A 310 -6.91 -1.09 3.03
C PRO A 310 -5.90 0.04 3.25
N VAL A 311 -6.36 1.28 3.16
CA VAL A 311 -5.56 2.50 3.41
C VAL A 311 -5.99 3.14 4.73
N HIS A 312 -5.11 3.96 5.34
CA HIS A 312 -5.49 4.75 6.51
C HIS A 312 -6.65 5.67 6.15
N MET A 313 -7.70 5.66 6.98
CA MET A 313 -8.90 6.44 6.71
C MET A 313 -8.61 7.94 6.85
N ASP A 314 -9.28 8.72 6.01
CA ASP A 314 -9.31 10.17 6.11
C ASP A 314 -10.33 10.57 7.18
N VAL A 315 -9.96 11.58 7.97
CA VAL A 315 -10.81 12.12 9.02
C VAL A 315 -10.95 13.62 8.82
N VAL A 316 -12.19 14.06 8.65
CA VAL A 316 -12.59 15.45 8.59
C VAL A 316 -13.23 15.81 9.94
N LEU A 317 -12.56 16.68 10.69
CA LEU A 317 -13.04 17.22 11.96
C LEU A 317 -13.60 18.62 11.73
N LEU A 318 -14.85 18.83 12.08
CA LEU A 318 -15.58 20.09 11.93
C LEU A 318 -15.88 20.64 13.31
N LYS A 319 -15.36 21.84 13.61
CA LYS A 319 -15.55 22.44 14.92
C LYS A 319 -16.93 23.06 15.02
N ARG A 320 -17.56 22.89 16.18
CA ARG A 320 -18.83 23.51 16.50
C ARG A 320 -18.59 24.69 17.40
N PHE A 321 -19.24 25.81 17.09
CA PHE A 321 -19.10 27.06 17.83
C PHE A 321 -20.43 27.46 18.47
N ASP A 322 -20.37 28.04 19.66
CA ASP A 322 -21.53 28.73 20.23
C ASP A 322 -21.70 30.14 19.62
N THR A 323 -22.76 30.83 20.04
CA THR A 323 -23.06 32.21 19.59
C THR A 323 -21.99 33.24 19.99
N GLN A 324 -21.07 32.88 20.88
CA GLN A 324 -19.94 33.72 21.30
C GLN A 324 -18.65 33.35 20.57
N GLY A 325 -18.69 32.40 19.63
CA GLY A 325 -17.54 31.94 18.87
C GLY A 325 -16.62 30.99 19.64
N ARG A 326 -17.08 30.41 20.77
CA ARG A 326 -16.30 29.43 21.54
C ARG A 326 -16.56 28.03 21.01
N ILE A 327 -15.51 27.20 20.94
CA ILE A 327 -15.63 25.81 20.50
C ILE A 327 -16.38 25.01 21.57
N VAL A 328 -17.50 24.39 21.20
CA VAL A 328 -18.37 23.58 22.08
C VAL A 328 -18.33 22.09 21.77
N GLY A 329 -17.73 21.70 20.66
CA GLY A 329 -17.62 20.30 20.24
C GLY A 329 -17.07 20.15 18.84
N GLU A 330 -17.11 18.92 18.34
CA GLU A 330 -16.60 18.55 17.02
C GLU A 330 -17.50 17.50 16.37
N ARG A 331 -17.72 17.62 15.06
CA ARG A 331 -18.27 16.55 14.23
C ARG A 331 -17.13 15.86 13.52
N MET A 332 -17.06 14.54 13.67
CA MET A 332 -16.02 13.73 13.06
C MET A 332 -16.63 12.89 11.94
N VAL A 333 -16.21 13.15 10.71
CA VAL A 333 -16.54 12.35 9.54
C VAL A 333 -15.32 11.51 9.18
N VAL A 334 -15.49 10.21 9.05
CA VAL A 334 -14.44 9.26 8.68
C VAL A 334 -14.78 8.62 7.34
N GLY A 335 -13.78 8.51 6.47
CA GLY A 335 -13.98 7.94 5.16
C GLY A 335 -12.71 7.86 4.33
N LEU A 336 -12.89 7.91 3.01
CA LEU A 336 -11.79 7.84 2.05
C LEU A 336 -12.01 8.90 0.97
N PHE A 337 -11.00 9.72 0.67
CA PHE A 337 -11.04 10.52 -0.55
C PHE A 337 -11.15 9.61 -1.79
N THR A 338 -11.99 10.00 -2.76
CA THR A 338 -12.16 9.24 -4.00
C THR A 338 -11.00 9.50 -4.97
N SER A 339 -10.92 8.73 -6.05
CA SER A 339 -9.88 8.90 -7.09
C SER A 339 -9.84 10.33 -7.66
N ALA A 340 -10.96 11.06 -7.65
CA ALA A 340 -11.02 12.45 -8.09
C ALA A 340 -10.11 13.38 -7.28
N ALA A 341 -9.96 13.16 -5.97
CA ALA A 341 -9.00 13.89 -5.14
C ALA A 341 -7.55 13.65 -5.57
N TYR A 342 -7.25 12.44 -6.06
CA TYR A 342 -5.92 12.03 -6.47
C TYR A 342 -5.59 12.34 -7.94
N ASN A 343 -6.57 12.66 -8.78
CA ASN A 343 -6.34 12.85 -10.22
C ASN A 343 -6.62 14.29 -10.72
N ARG A 344 -7.19 15.15 -9.88
CA ARG A 344 -7.39 16.58 -10.18
C ARG A 344 -6.18 17.41 -9.76
N SER A 345 -6.10 18.62 -10.30
CA SER A 345 -5.10 19.58 -9.83
C SER A 345 -5.37 19.95 -8.37
N PRO A 346 -4.33 19.95 -7.50
CA PRO A 346 -4.44 20.48 -6.15
C PRO A 346 -4.98 21.91 -6.08
N ARG A 347 -4.86 22.66 -7.16
CA ARG A 347 -5.36 24.04 -7.30
C ARG A 347 -6.89 24.14 -7.40
N ASP A 348 -7.55 23.04 -7.73
CA ASP A 348 -9.02 22.97 -7.83
C ASP A 348 -9.66 22.41 -6.57
N ILE A 349 -8.86 21.85 -5.66
CA ILE A 349 -9.33 21.20 -4.43
C ILE A 349 -9.41 22.28 -3.34
N PRO A 350 -10.60 22.58 -2.79
CA PRO A 350 -10.71 23.49 -1.65
C PRO A 350 -9.87 23.01 -0.48
N PHE A 351 -9.50 23.92 0.41
CA PHE A 351 -8.51 23.77 1.47
C PHE A 351 -7.06 23.66 0.93
N VAL A 352 -6.81 22.76 -0.02
CA VAL A 352 -5.48 22.54 -0.63
C VAL A 352 -5.07 23.69 -1.53
N ARG A 353 -5.99 24.20 -2.36
CA ARG A 353 -5.72 25.30 -3.31
C ARG A 353 -5.18 26.55 -2.63
N ARG A 354 -5.66 26.86 -1.42
CA ARG A 354 -5.18 28.02 -0.63
C ARG A 354 -3.77 27.79 -0.14
N LYS A 355 -3.44 26.57 0.32
CA LYS A 355 -2.06 26.23 0.73
C LYS A 355 -1.09 26.32 -0.45
N VAL A 356 -1.47 25.76 -1.61
CA VAL A 356 -0.66 25.83 -2.83
C VAL A 356 -0.45 27.28 -3.26
N ALA A 357 -1.51 28.10 -3.27
CA ALA A 357 -1.41 29.52 -3.61
C ALA A 357 -0.48 30.27 -2.64
N ALA A 358 -0.61 30.04 -1.34
CA ALA A 358 0.24 30.67 -0.32
C ALA A 358 1.73 30.30 -0.46
N VAL A 359 2.03 29.04 -0.79
CA VAL A 359 3.42 28.60 -1.04
C VAL A 359 3.99 29.28 -2.29
N VAL A 360 3.22 29.34 -3.38
CA VAL A 360 3.65 29.99 -4.63
C VAL A 360 3.87 31.49 -4.42
N GLU A 361 2.94 32.17 -3.75
CA GLU A 361 3.06 33.59 -3.44
C GLU A 361 4.29 33.88 -2.58
N ARG A 362 4.51 33.08 -1.53
CA ARG A 362 5.67 33.21 -0.64
C ARG A 362 7.00 32.96 -1.36
N ALA A 363 7.04 32.02 -2.30
CA ALA A 363 8.25 31.72 -3.07
C ALA A 363 8.65 32.88 -4.00
N GLY A 364 7.68 33.68 -4.45
CA GLY A 364 7.94 34.92 -5.18
C GLY A 364 8.55 34.76 -6.58
N PHE A 365 8.66 33.53 -7.10
CA PHE A 365 9.13 33.30 -8.47
C PHE A 365 8.11 33.80 -9.50
N ASP A 366 8.60 34.33 -10.63
CA ASP A 366 7.73 34.60 -11.78
C ASP A 366 7.10 33.27 -12.26
N PRO A 367 5.76 33.15 -12.35
CA PRO A 367 5.09 31.92 -12.78
C PRO A 367 5.52 31.42 -14.17
N ARG A 368 6.09 32.29 -15.02
CA ARG A 368 6.57 31.94 -16.36
C ARG A 368 8.04 31.54 -16.38
N SER A 369 8.78 31.83 -15.30
CA SER A 369 10.18 31.43 -15.15
C SER A 369 10.31 29.92 -15.07
N HIS A 370 11.55 29.43 -15.27
CA HIS A 370 11.87 28.02 -15.10
C HIS A 370 11.49 27.54 -13.70
N ASP A 371 11.93 28.25 -12.66
CA ASP A 371 11.72 27.88 -11.26
C ASP A 371 10.26 27.99 -10.84
N GLY A 372 9.52 28.99 -11.35
CA GLY A 372 8.08 29.10 -11.14
C GLY A 372 7.30 27.92 -11.72
N LYS A 373 7.64 27.46 -12.92
CA LYS A 373 7.02 26.27 -13.54
C LYS A 373 7.41 24.98 -12.80
N ALA A 374 8.68 24.87 -12.40
CA ALA A 374 9.19 23.72 -11.66
C ALA A 374 8.51 23.59 -10.29
N LEU A 375 8.41 24.68 -9.52
CA LEU A 375 7.70 24.71 -8.24
C LEU A 375 6.23 24.30 -8.39
N LEU A 376 5.52 24.82 -9.40
CA LEU A 376 4.14 24.42 -9.67
C LEU A 376 4.03 22.92 -9.97
N ASN A 377 4.93 22.38 -10.78
CA ASN A 377 4.96 20.94 -11.08
C ASN A 377 5.28 20.08 -9.85
N ILE A 378 6.15 20.55 -8.95
CA ILE A 378 6.44 19.90 -7.67
C ILE A 378 5.16 19.82 -6.82
N LEU A 379 4.44 20.93 -6.69
CA LEU A 379 3.18 20.99 -5.92
C LEU A 379 2.08 20.15 -6.58
N GLU A 380 2.01 20.10 -7.90
CA GLU A 380 1.05 19.31 -8.68
C GLU A 380 1.24 17.79 -8.48
N THR A 381 2.49 17.34 -8.35
CA THR A 381 2.87 15.93 -8.19
C THR A 381 3.15 15.53 -6.74
N TYR A 382 3.04 16.47 -5.81
CA TYR A 382 3.16 16.23 -4.36
C TYR A 382 2.09 15.22 -3.89
N PRO A 383 2.37 14.36 -2.88
CA PRO A 383 1.38 13.38 -2.44
C PRO A 383 0.18 14.14 -1.86
N ARG A 384 -1.03 13.80 -2.33
CA ARG A 384 -2.25 14.56 -1.98
C ARG A 384 -2.51 14.53 -0.48
N ASP A 385 -2.32 13.37 0.14
CA ASP A 385 -2.45 13.19 1.59
C ASP A 385 -1.51 14.11 2.38
N GLU A 386 -0.33 14.43 1.83
CA GLU A 386 0.61 15.37 2.46
C GLU A 386 0.17 16.82 2.28
N LEU A 387 -0.42 17.19 1.14
CA LEU A 387 -0.99 18.53 0.93
C LEU A 387 -2.13 18.83 1.93
N PHE A 388 -2.96 17.83 2.23
CA PHE A 388 -4.01 17.98 3.23
C PHE A 388 -3.45 18.20 4.64
N GLN A 389 -2.36 17.51 5.00
CA GLN A 389 -1.87 17.50 6.38
C GLN A 389 -0.78 18.53 6.68
N ALA A 390 0.12 18.80 5.74
CA ALA A 390 1.23 19.74 5.94
C ALA A 390 0.73 21.17 6.16
N SER A 391 1.39 21.88 7.06
CA SER A 391 1.26 23.33 7.17
C SER A 391 1.84 24.01 5.92
N VAL A 392 1.52 25.30 5.74
CA VAL A 392 2.08 26.10 4.65
C VAL A 392 3.61 26.22 4.78
N ASP A 393 4.12 26.32 6.01
CA ASP A 393 5.56 26.42 6.28
C ASP A 393 6.29 25.13 5.88
N GLU A 394 5.82 23.97 6.37
CA GLU A 394 6.41 22.66 6.03
C GLU A 394 6.35 22.38 4.53
N LEU A 395 5.23 22.72 3.89
CA LEU A 395 5.06 22.54 2.46
C LEU A 395 5.99 23.46 1.66
N TYR A 396 6.15 24.72 2.09
CA TYR A 396 7.07 25.68 1.48
C TYR A 396 8.52 25.18 1.55
N ASP A 397 8.99 24.83 2.76
CA ASP A 397 10.37 24.38 2.99
C ASP A 397 10.68 23.10 2.19
N THR A 398 9.73 22.14 2.19
CA THR A 398 9.91 20.90 1.43
C THR A 398 9.86 21.13 -0.08
N ALA A 399 8.91 21.94 -0.58
CA ALA A 399 8.80 22.20 -2.01
C ALA A 399 10.03 22.94 -2.57
N LEU A 400 10.58 23.92 -1.85
CA LEU A 400 11.83 24.56 -2.23
C LEU A 400 13.04 23.63 -2.09
N GLY A 401 13.08 22.78 -1.07
CA GLY A 401 14.10 21.76 -0.93
C GLY A 401 14.14 20.82 -2.15
N ILE A 402 12.96 20.39 -2.62
CA ILE A 402 12.83 19.56 -3.83
C ILE A 402 13.25 20.35 -5.09
N LEU A 403 12.89 21.62 -5.19
CA LEU A 403 13.27 22.47 -6.32
C LEU A 403 14.81 22.55 -6.45
N HIS A 404 15.51 22.85 -5.35
CA HIS A 404 16.98 22.88 -5.33
C HIS A 404 17.64 21.52 -5.58
N LEU A 405 16.90 20.42 -5.38
CA LEU A 405 17.37 19.07 -5.64
C LEU A 405 17.38 18.72 -7.13
N GLN A 406 16.49 19.31 -7.93
CA GLN A 406 16.48 19.08 -9.38
C GLN A 406 17.78 19.53 -10.04
N GLU A 407 18.43 20.56 -9.49
CA GLU A 407 19.74 21.05 -9.95
C GLU A 407 20.90 20.15 -9.51
N ARG A 408 20.75 19.45 -8.39
CA ARG A 408 21.80 18.65 -7.73
C ARG A 408 21.26 17.25 -7.49
N GLN A 409 21.47 16.35 -8.46
CA GLN A 409 21.01 14.94 -8.43
C GLN A 409 21.63 14.13 -7.26
N ARG A 410 21.25 14.47 -6.03
CA ARG A 410 21.71 13.85 -4.79
C ARG A 410 20.53 13.27 -4.04
N LEU A 411 20.83 12.40 -3.08
CA LEU A 411 19.83 11.92 -2.14
C LEU A 411 19.40 13.06 -1.22
N ALA A 412 18.11 13.14 -0.92
CA ALA A 412 17.57 14.07 0.09
C ALA A 412 16.43 13.43 0.87
N LEU A 413 16.28 13.86 2.13
CA LEU A 413 15.25 13.41 3.06
C LEU A 413 14.44 14.59 3.58
N PHE A 414 13.11 14.50 3.43
CA PHE A 414 12.17 15.41 4.07
C PHE A 414 11.29 14.61 5.04
N ILE A 415 11.19 15.06 6.29
CA ILE A 415 10.36 14.41 7.32
C ILE A 415 9.30 15.40 7.79
N ARG A 416 8.04 14.97 7.74
CA ARG A 416 6.92 15.63 8.41
C ARG A 416 6.41 14.74 9.53
N ARG A 417 6.33 15.27 10.75
CA ARG A 417 5.69 14.56 11.87
C ARG A 417 4.19 14.80 11.84
N ASP A 418 3.42 13.76 12.12
CA ASP A 418 2.01 13.93 12.40
C ASP A 418 1.83 14.75 13.70
N PRO A 419 0.93 15.75 13.74
CA PRO A 419 0.72 16.57 14.92
C PRO A 419 0.42 15.77 16.21
N PHE A 420 -0.17 14.58 16.10
CA PHE A 420 -0.50 13.71 17.24
C PHE A 420 0.59 12.67 17.54
N ASP A 421 1.76 12.77 16.90
CA ASP A 421 2.91 11.88 17.07
C ASP A 421 2.62 10.39 16.76
N ARG A 422 1.64 10.13 15.89
CA ARG A 422 1.19 8.77 15.51
C ARG A 422 2.04 8.15 14.40
N PHE A 423 2.62 8.99 13.55
CA PHE A 423 3.51 8.57 12.48
C PHE A 423 4.38 9.74 11.99
N ALA A 424 5.42 9.40 11.24
CA ALA A 424 6.19 10.32 10.43
C ALA A 424 6.04 9.96 8.94
N SER A 425 5.84 11.00 8.13
CA SER A 425 5.88 10.93 6.67
C SER A 425 7.30 11.30 6.21
N CYS A 426 7.97 10.38 5.51
CA CYS A 426 9.33 10.57 5.04
C CYS A 426 9.37 10.52 3.51
N LEU A 427 9.71 11.63 2.87
CA LEU A 427 9.98 11.69 1.43
C LEU A 427 11.48 11.57 1.19
N VAL A 428 11.89 10.47 0.58
CA VAL A 428 13.27 10.21 0.17
C VAL A 428 13.36 10.37 -1.34
N PHE A 429 14.25 11.24 -1.80
CA PHE A 429 14.60 11.38 -3.20
C PHE A 429 15.95 10.73 -3.43
N VAL A 430 16.08 9.93 -4.50
CA VAL A 430 17.32 9.20 -4.83
C VAL A 430 17.51 9.21 -6.35
N PRO A 431 18.75 9.34 -6.86
CA PRO A 431 19.02 9.16 -8.29
C PRO A 431 18.39 7.87 -8.83
N ARG A 432 17.66 7.98 -9.95
CA ARG A 432 16.81 6.90 -10.47
C ARG A 432 17.60 5.66 -10.83
N ASP A 433 18.82 5.84 -11.31
CA ASP A 433 19.79 4.80 -11.64
C ASP A 433 20.28 4.00 -10.42
N ARG A 434 20.21 4.58 -9.22
CA ARG A 434 20.59 3.95 -7.95
C ARG A 434 19.44 3.25 -7.23
N TYR A 435 18.20 3.41 -7.71
CA TYR A 435 17.04 2.85 -7.03
C TYR A 435 16.85 1.37 -7.34
N ASP A 436 16.86 0.55 -6.30
CA ASP A 436 16.42 -0.84 -6.33
C ASP A 436 15.63 -1.23 -5.06
N THR A 437 15.15 -2.48 -5.02
CA THR A 437 14.36 -3.00 -3.89
C THR A 437 15.18 -3.17 -2.61
N GLU A 438 16.48 -3.45 -2.74
CA GLU A 438 17.38 -3.67 -1.61
C GLU A 438 17.73 -2.34 -0.91
N LEU A 439 18.10 -1.32 -1.68
CA LEU A 439 18.30 0.03 -1.20
C LEU A 439 17.05 0.56 -0.49
N ARG A 440 15.86 0.35 -1.08
CA ARG A 440 14.58 0.70 -0.45
C ARG A 440 14.41 0.02 0.91
N ARG A 441 14.79 -1.26 1.06
CA ARG A 441 14.77 -1.98 2.35
C ARG A 441 15.77 -1.39 3.35
N ARG A 442 17.01 -1.11 2.92
CA ARG A 442 18.03 -0.49 3.78
C ARG A 442 17.59 0.89 4.28
N MET A 443 17.06 1.73 3.39
CA MET A 443 16.47 3.03 3.75
C MET A 443 15.33 2.90 4.75
N GLN A 444 14.43 1.92 4.55
CA GLN A 444 13.34 1.64 5.50
C GLN A 444 13.89 1.34 6.89
N THR A 445 14.86 0.44 7.02
CA THR A 445 15.47 0.08 8.31
C THR A 445 16.14 1.27 8.99
N ILE A 446 16.81 2.14 8.23
CA ILE A 446 17.42 3.37 8.76
C ILE A 446 16.35 4.29 9.35
N LEU A 447 15.24 4.49 8.64
CA LEU A 447 14.13 5.33 9.08
C LEU A 447 13.41 4.75 10.31
N GLU A 448 13.12 3.45 10.30
CA GLU A 448 12.50 2.72 11.43
C GLU A 448 13.35 2.84 12.70
N SER A 449 14.67 2.62 12.57
CA SER A 449 15.60 2.74 13.69
C SER A 449 15.71 4.18 14.20
N ALA A 450 15.78 5.16 13.29
CA ALA A 450 15.96 6.56 13.65
C ALA A 450 14.73 7.16 14.35
N LEU A 451 13.54 6.71 13.98
CA LEU A 451 12.27 7.25 14.48
C LEU A 451 11.64 6.38 15.59
N ASN A 452 12.30 5.28 15.97
CA ASN A 452 11.77 4.27 16.88
C ASN A 452 10.36 3.82 16.48
N GLY A 453 10.23 3.42 15.20
CA GLY A 453 8.94 3.15 14.59
C GLY A 453 8.95 1.95 13.63
N SER A 454 7.81 1.70 13.02
CA SER A 454 7.62 0.62 12.04
C SER A 454 7.05 1.17 10.74
N CYS A 455 7.62 0.80 9.60
CA CYS A 455 7.09 1.20 8.30
C CYS A 455 5.77 0.47 8.04
N THR A 456 4.69 1.22 7.87
CA THR A 456 3.36 0.65 7.59
C THR A 456 3.05 0.64 6.11
N ALA A 457 3.55 1.61 5.36
CA ALA A 457 3.35 1.74 3.93
C ALA A 457 4.53 2.46 3.29
N PHE A 458 4.76 2.16 2.02
CA PHE A 458 5.67 2.92 1.18
C PHE A 458 5.07 3.06 -0.23
N TYR A 459 5.37 4.17 -0.89
CA TYR A 459 4.96 4.43 -2.26
C TYR A 459 6.16 4.91 -3.06
N THR A 460 6.45 4.23 -4.17
CA THR A 460 7.53 4.61 -5.08
C THR A 460 6.93 5.29 -6.31
N GLN A 461 7.44 6.47 -6.65
CA GLN A 461 7.11 7.16 -7.88
C GLN A 461 8.37 7.31 -8.74
N LEU A 462 8.35 6.63 -9.88
CA LEU A 462 9.34 6.75 -10.95
C LEU A 462 8.69 7.59 -12.06
N ALA A 463 8.92 8.89 -12.05
CA ALA A 463 8.43 9.80 -13.09
C ALA A 463 9.50 10.01 -14.19
N GLU A 464 9.26 10.94 -15.12
CA GLU A 464 10.26 11.40 -16.10
C GLU A 464 11.47 12.11 -15.44
N SER A 465 11.39 12.38 -14.14
CA SER A 465 12.48 12.93 -13.33
C SER A 465 13.69 11.98 -13.28
N VAL A 466 14.88 12.59 -13.19
CA VAL A 466 16.16 11.92 -12.90
C VAL A 466 16.24 11.35 -11.48
N LEU A 467 15.31 11.76 -10.60
CA LEU A 467 15.18 11.27 -9.24
C LEU A 467 13.95 10.38 -9.10
N ALA A 468 14.14 9.21 -8.49
CA ALA A 468 13.07 8.42 -7.90
C ALA A 468 12.65 9.05 -6.57
N ARG A 469 11.33 9.09 -6.32
CA ARG A 469 10.78 9.50 -5.03
C ARG A 469 10.17 8.32 -4.32
N ILE A 470 10.57 8.11 -3.07
CA ILE A 470 10.03 7.09 -2.19
C ILE A 470 9.37 7.79 -1.01
N HIS A 471 8.09 7.51 -0.77
CA HIS A 471 7.34 8.04 0.35
C HIS A 471 7.12 6.93 1.38
N PHE A 472 7.77 7.02 2.54
CA PHE A 472 7.59 6.08 3.65
C PHE A 472 6.64 6.66 4.70
N ILE A 473 5.79 5.80 5.26
CA ILE A 473 4.93 6.11 6.42
C ILE A 473 5.41 5.27 7.60
N ILE A 474 6.15 5.90 8.52
CA ILE A 474 6.71 5.26 9.70
C ILE A 474 5.77 5.50 10.87
N ARG A 475 5.04 4.46 11.31
CA ARG A 475 4.18 4.52 12.50
C ARG A 475 5.05 4.57 13.74
N THR A 476 4.73 5.50 14.64
CA THR A 476 5.42 5.75 15.91
C THR A 476 4.45 5.54 17.06
N GLU A 477 4.99 5.28 18.24
CA GLU A 477 4.20 5.34 19.47
C GLU A 477 4.17 6.80 19.96
N THR A 478 3.01 7.29 20.38
CA THR A 478 2.85 8.67 20.86
C THR A 478 3.78 8.94 22.04
N GLY A 479 4.68 9.93 21.90
CA GLY A 479 5.70 10.26 22.90
C GLY A 479 6.93 9.34 22.88
N GLY A 480 6.96 8.34 21.99
CA GLY A 480 8.03 7.35 21.86
C GLY A 480 9.09 7.69 20.81
N THR A 481 8.88 8.74 20.01
CA THR A 481 9.87 9.16 19.00
C THR A 481 11.04 9.90 19.66
N PRO A 482 12.28 9.41 19.49
CA PRO A 482 13.46 10.04 20.07
C PRO A 482 13.74 11.41 19.45
N ALA A 483 14.58 12.22 20.10
CA ALA A 483 15.14 13.39 19.44
C ALA A 483 16.03 12.94 18.26
N TYR A 484 15.82 13.51 17.09
CA TYR A 484 16.59 13.19 15.88
C TYR A 484 16.98 14.46 15.12
N ALA A 485 18.12 14.40 14.43
CA ALA A 485 18.52 15.40 13.45
C ALA A 485 18.32 14.83 12.05
N VAL A 486 17.54 15.52 11.21
CA VAL A 486 17.25 15.08 9.83
C VAL A 486 18.55 14.88 9.03
N ALA A 487 19.54 15.74 9.24
CA ALA A 487 20.85 15.66 8.59
C ALA A 487 21.60 14.35 8.90
N ASP A 488 21.53 13.83 10.13
CA ASP A 488 22.19 12.59 10.51
C ASP A 488 21.52 11.38 9.85
N ILE A 489 20.19 11.40 9.76
CA ILE A 489 19.42 10.36 9.05
C ILE A 489 19.74 10.41 7.56
N GLU A 490 19.71 11.61 6.96
CA GLU A 490 20.06 11.82 5.55
C GLU A 490 21.47 11.31 5.25
N ALA A 491 22.47 11.61 6.09
CA ALA A 491 23.83 11.11 5.93
C ALA A 491 23.90 9.57 5.92
N ARG A 492 23.14 8.91 6.79
CA ARG A 492 23.04 7.44 6.80
C ARG A 492 22.37 6.89 5.55
N LEU A 493 21.33 7.57 5.03
CA LEU A 493 20.67 7.20 3.78
C LEU A 493 21.60 7.40 2.58
N VAL A 494 22.35 8.50 2.53
CA VAL A 494 23.39 8.76 1.52
C VAL A 494 24.42 7.63 1.54
N GLN A 495 24.90 7.24 2.73
CA GLN A 495 25.85 6.13 2.85
C GLN A 495 25.28 4.81 2.34
N ALA A 496 24.01 4.51 2.64
CA ALA A 496 23.35 3.31 2.14
C ALA A 496 23.14 3.32 0.62
N ALA A 497 22.93 4.50 0.03
CA ALA A 497 22.76 4.71 -1.42
C ALA A 497 24.07 4.87 -2.20
N ARG A 498 25.23 4.66 -1.54
CA ARG A 498 26.51 4.59 -2.25
C ARG A 498 26.60 3.26 -2.98
N ASP A 499 26.80 3.35 -4.30
CA ASP A 499 27.01 2.18 -5.12
C ASP A 499 28.37 1.56 -4.80
N TRP A 500 28.48 0.25 -5.08
CA TRP A 500 29.72 -0.49 -4.95
C TRP A 500 30.90 0.19 -5.68
N THR A 501 30.62 0.83 -6.82
CA THR A 501 31.61 1.59 -7.60
C THR A 501 32.08 2.85 -6.90
N ASP A 502 31.18 3.60 -6.24
CA ASP A 502 31.55 4.77 -5.44
C ASP A 502 32.48 4.35 -4.29
N GLN A 503 32.15 3.24 -3.62
CA GLN A 503 32.97 2.66 -2.56
C GLN A 503 34.33 2.18 -3.09
N LEU A 504 34.38 1.56 -4.28
CA LEU A 504 35.64 1.13 -4.89
C LEU A 504 36.56 2.30 -5.20
N LYS A 505 36.00 3.41 -5.72
CA LYS A 505 36.78 4.63 -5.97
C LYS A 505 37.40 5.16 -4.69
N ASP A 506 36.60 5.33 -3.65
CA ASP A 506 37.07 5.83 -2.35
C ASP A 506 38.14 4.88 -1.77
N ALA A 507 37.88 3.56 -1.78
CA ALA A 507 38.82 2.55 -1.27
C ALA A 507 40.14 2.51 -2.06
N LEU A 508 40.11 2.70 -3.38
CA LEU A 508 41.31 2.79 -4.22
C LEU A 508 42.14 4.04 -3.90
N VAL A 509 41.48 5.19 -3.72
CA VAL A 509 42.14 6.44 -3.32
C VAL A 509 42.74 6.31 -1.93
N ASP A 510 42.02 5.74 -0.97
CA ASP A 510 42.52 5.53 0.40
C ASP A 510 43.72 4.58 0.44
N ALA A 511 43.71 3.51 -0.38
CA ALA A 511 44.77 2.50 -0.39
C ALA A 511 46.01 2.89 -1.21
N ARG A 512 45.87 3.76 -2.22
CA ARG A 512 46.94 4.08 -3.20
C ARG A 512 47.29 5.56 -3.34
N GLY A 513 46.54 6.44 -2.68
CA GLY A 513 46.61 7.89 -2.85
C GLY A 513 45.86 8.37 -4.09
N ASP A 514 45.62 9.68 -4.16
CA ASP A 514 44.76 10.32 -5.19
C ASP A 514 45.14 9.97 -6.64
N GLU A 515 46.43 10.04 -6.98
CA GLU A 515 46.90 9.86 -8.36
C GLU A 515 46.79 8.39 -8.81
N ALA A 516 47.45 7.47 -8.10
CA ALA A 516 47.44 6.04 -8.45
C ALA A 516 46.06 5.39 -8.24
N GLY A 517 45.31 5.80 -7.21
CA GLY A 517 43.93 5.37 -6.99
C GLY A 517 42.98 5.86 -8.07
N GLY A 518 43.17 7.09 -8.57
CA GLY A 518 42.44 7.64 -9.70
C GLY A 518 42.67 6.86 -11.00
N GLU A 519 43.91 6.49 -11.31
CA GLU A 519 44.23 5.67 -12.49
C GLU A 519 43.59 4.27 -12.44
N LEU A 520 43.66 3.61 -11.28
CA LEU A 520 43.02 2.30 -11.08
C LEU A 520 41.50 2.41 -11.17
N THR A 521 40.92 3.49 -10.66
CA THR A 521 39.48 3.75 -10.77
C THR A 521 39.07 3.81 -12.23
N VAL A 522 39.72 4.62 -13.06
CA VAL A 522 39.41 4.70 -14.50
C VAL A 522 39.47 3.33 -15.18
N ARG A 523 40.40 2.47 -14.75
CA ARG A 523 40.61 1.14 -15.35
C ARG A 523 39.59 0.10 -14.89
N TYR A 524 39.21 0.09 -13.62
CA TYR A 524 38.46 -1.02 -13.00
C TYR A 524 37.03 -0.70 -12.58
N ILE A 525 36.62 0.56 -12.58
CA ILE A 525 35.30 0.97 -12.06
C ILE A 525 34.11 0.27 -12.76
N GLN A 526 34.26 -0.12 -14.03
CA GLN A 526 33.27 -0.88 -14.79
C GLN A 526 33.73 -2.32 -15.11
N ALA A 527 34.86 -2.77 -14.55
CA ALA A 527 35.46 -4.05 -14.92
C ALA A 527 34.79 -5.25 -14.23
N PHE A 528 34.18 -5.06 -13.06
CA PHE A 528 33.62 -6.14 -12.25
C PHE A 528 32.16 -6.45 -12.60
N PRO A 529 31.79 -7.74 -12.78
CA PRO A 529 30.43 -8.14 -13.06
C PRO A 529 29.53 -7.96 -11.83
N THR A 530 28.20 -7.87 -12.02
CA THR A 530 27.24 -7.71 -10.92
C THR A 530 27.36 -8.82 -9.88
N SER A 531 27.53 -10.07 -10.29
CA SER A 531 27.70 -11.20 -9.37
C SER A 531 28.92 -11.06 -8.45
N TYR A 532 30.01 -10.46 -8.92
CA TYR A 532 31.18 -10.19 -8.10
C TYR A 532 30.88 -9.08 -7.08
N ARG A 533 30.22 -8.01 -7.51
CA ARG A 533 29.85 -6.86 -6.66
C ARG A 533 28.86 -7.25 -5.56
N GLU A 534 28.06 -8.28 -5.78
CA GLU A 534 27.17 -8.88 -4.77
C GLU A 534 27.93 -9.77 -3.77
N ALA A 535 29.03 -10.40 -4.19
CA ALA A 535 29.78 -11.36 -3.38
C ALA A 535 30.91 -10.74 -2.55
N PHE A 536 31.47 -9.59 -2.96
CA PHE A 536 32.65 -8.99 -2.35
C PHE A 536 32.49 -7.49 -2.09
N THR A 537 33.13 -6.99 -1.03
CA THR A 537 33.16 -5.55 -0.74
C THR A 537 34.14 -4.81 -1.66
N ALA A 538 34.01 -3.49 -1.73
CA ALA A 538 34.92 -2.63 -2.48
C ALA A 538 36.38 -2.75 -2.00
N GLU A 539 36.60 -2.87 -0.69
CA GLU A 539 37.93 -3.05 -0.09
C GLU A 539 38.54 -4.41 -0.46
N ALA A 540 37.72 -5.47 -0.51
CA ALA A 540 38.17 -6.77 -1.00
C ALA A 540 38.55 -6.70 -2.49
N ALA A 541 37.81 -5.93 -3.30
CA ALA A 541 38.17 -5.69 -4.69
C ALA A 541 39.47 -4.92 -4.87
N VAL A 542 39.82 -3.99 -3.97
CA VAL A 542 41.14 -3.33 -4.03
C VAL A 542 42.24 -4.38 -4.01
N HIS A 543 42.18 -5.36 -3.11
CA HIS A 543 43.15 -6.45 -3.05
C HIS A 543 43.13 -7.36 -4.28
N ASP A 544 41.95 -7.65 -4.81
CA ASP A 544 41.82 -8.46 -6.03
C ASP A 544 42.39 -7.73 -7.26
N ILE A 545 42.21 -6.41 -7.37
CA ILE A 545 42.85 -5.59 -8.42
C ILE A 545 44.37 -5.72 -8.35
N GLU A 546 44.98 -5.74 -7.16
CA GLU A 546 46.43 -5.93 -7.04
C GLU A 546 46.89 -7.28 -7.61
N ARG A 547 46.09 -8.33 -7.35
CA ARG A 547 46.38 -9.69 -7.83
C ARG A 547 46.16 -9.83 -9.32
N ILE A 548 45.11 -9.20 -9.86
CA ILE A 548 44.82 -9.14 -11.29
C ILE A 548 45.96 -8.42 -12.03
N GLU A 549 46.36 -7.22 -11.59
CA GLU A 549 47.48 -6.47 -12.18
C GLU A 549 48.79 -7.28 -12.13
N ALA A 550 49.03 -8.02 -11.05
CA ALA A 550 50.20 -8.89 -10.93
C ALA A 550 50.14 -10.10 -11.88
N ALA A 551 48.98 -10.75 -12.02
CA ALA A 551 48.78 -11.88 -12.91
C ALA A 551 48.97 -11.47 -14.37
N VAL A 552 48.33 -10.38 -14.80
CA VAL A 552 48.47 -9.79 -16.14
C VAL A 552 49.91 -9.41 -16.43
N ARG A 553 50.57 -8.68 -15.51
CA ARG A 553 51.96 -8.23 -15.71
C ARG A 553 52.95 -9.39 -15.83
N THR A 554 52.73 -10.50 -15.13
CA THR A 554 53.67 -11.62 -15.07
C THR A 554 53.32 -12.76 -16.03
N GLY A 555 52.09 -12.78 -16.56
CA GLY A 555 51.54 -13.92 -17.31
C GLY A 555 51.44 -15.20 -16.47
N ARG A 556 51.42 -15.08 -15.13
CA ARG A 556 51.36 -16.21 -14.20
C ARG A 556 50.06 -16.21 -13.42
N LEU A 557 49.65 -17.39 -12.99
CA LEU A 557 48.49 -17.59 -12.13
C LEU A 557 48.65 -16.80 -10.82
N GLY A 558 47.68 -15.94 -10.53
CA GLY A 558 47.52 -15.36 -9.20
C GLY A 558 46.76 -16.34 -8.31
N ILE A 559 47.14 -16.44 -7.04
CA ILE A 559 46.47 -17.33 -6.07
C ILE A 559 46.27 -16.58 -4.75
N ASN A 560 45.10 -16.74 -4.14
CA ASN A 560 44.81 -16.25 -2.79
C ASN A 560 43.98 -17.30 -2.02
N LEU A 561 44.53 -17.82 -0.93
CA LEU A 561 43.84 -18.70 0.01
C LEU A 561 43.60 -17.93 1.30
N TYR A 562 42.33 -17.77 1.69
CA TYR A 562 41.96 -17.00 2.88
C TYR A 562 40.72 -17.61 3.55
N ARG A 563 40.43 -17.15 4.75
CA ARG A 563 39.21 -17.50 5.48
C ARG A 563 38.34 -16.23 5.62
N PRO A 564 37.09 -16.22 5.13
CA PRO A 564 36.15 -15.15 5.41
C PRO A 564 35.93 -14.94 6.92
N LEU A 565 35.49 -13.75 7.33
CA LEU A 565 35.30 -13.44 8.75
C LEU A 565 34.17 -14.27 9.36
N GLU A 566 33.11 -14.51 8.59
CA GLU A 566 31.91 -15.24 8.97
C GLU A 566 32.04 -16.76 8.78
N ALA A 567 33.14 -17.23 8.18
CA ALA A 567 33.35 -18.63 7.86
C ALA A 567 33.73 -19.46 9.10
N GLU A 568 33.23 -20.69 9.17
CA GLU A 568 33.59 -21.64 10.22
C GLU A 568 35.10 -21.93 10.21
N PRO A 569 35.71 -22.39 11.32
CA PRO A 569 37.16 -22.56 11.42
C PRO A 569 37.81 -23.42 10.32
N ALA A 570 37.05 -24.37 9.75
CA ALA A 570 37.49 -25.30 8.70
C ALA A 570 37.01 -24.93 7.28
N GLU A 571 36.37 -23.78 7.10
CA GLU A 571 35.94 -23.29 5.80
C GLU A 571 36.98 -22.30 5.24
N LEU A 572 37.42 -22.53 4.01
CA LEU A 572 38.45 -21.74 3.33
C LEU A 572 37.96 -21.33 1.94
N HIS A 573 38.30 -20.11 1.56
CA HIS A 573 38.05 -19.58 0.23
C HIS A 573 39.35 -19.53 -0.57
N PHE A 574 39.30 -20.06 -1.80
CA PHE A 574 40.43 -20.13 -2.70
C PHE A 574 40.12 -19.39 -3.99
N LYS A 575 40.79 -18.26 -4.21
CA LYS A 575 40.70 -17.46 -5.44
C LYS A 575 41.89 -17.75 -6.34
N ILE A 576 41.58 -17.89 -7.62
CA ILE A 576 42.56 -18.04 -8.70
C ILE A 576 42.33 -16.87 -9.65
N TYR A 577 43.40 -16.22 -10.09
CA TYR A 577 43.35 -15.11 -11.05
C TYR A 577 44.09 -15.54 -12.31
N HIS A 578 43.38 -15.66 -13.42
CA HIS A 578 43.95 -16.17 -14.67
C HIS A 578 43.47 -15.35 -15.88
N GLU A 579 44.41 -14.90 -16.69
CA GLU A 579 44.11 -14.12 -17.88
C GLU A 579 43.58 -15.01 -19.02
N GLY A 580 42.50 -14.58 -19.67
CA GLY A 580 41.98 -15.10 -20.93
C GLY A 580 40.96 -16.23 -20.84
N ARG A 581 41.01 -17.07 -19.80
CA ARG A 581 40.03 -18.15 -19.63
C ARG A 581 39.89 -18.58 -18.16
N PRO A 582 38.72 -19.09 -17.75
CA PRO A 582 38.57 -19.72 -16.44
C PRO A 582 39.46 -20.96 -16.35
N VAL A 583 39.98 -21.23 -15.16
CA VAL A 583 40.73 -22.46 -14.88
C VAL A 583 39.73 -23.59 -14.63
N PRO A 584 39.76 -24.71 -15.39
CA PRO A 584 38.85 -25.82 -15.15
C PRO A 584 39.01 -26.38 -13.73
N LEU A 585 37.91 -26.54 -13.00
CA LEU A 585 37.94 -27.09 -11.64
C LEU A 585 38.61 -28.48 -11.58
N SER A 586 38.45 -29.30 -12.62
CA SER A 586 39.10 -30.60 -12.75
C SER A 586 40.62 -30.55 -12.67
N ASP A 587 41.22 -29.42 -13.05
CA ASP A 587 42.68 -29.25 -13.07
C ASP A 587 43.22 -28.87 -11.69
N VAL A 588 42.37 -28.27 -10.85
CA VAL A 588 42.71 -27.78 -9.51
C VAL A 588 42.33 -28.78 -8.41
N LEU A 589 41.25 -29.54 -8.62
CA LEU A 589 40.72 -30.51 -7.66
C LEU A 589 41.76 -31.47 -7.09
N PRO A 590 42.62 -32.13 -7.90
CA PRO A 590 43.60 -33.08 -7.36
C PRO A 590 44.57 -32.44 -6.35
N MET A 591 44.93 -31.17 -6.56
CA MET A 591 45.80 -30.45 -5.65
C MET A 591 45.10 -30.15 -4.32
N LEU A 592 43.83 -29.73 -4.37
CA LEU A 592 43.05 -29.43 -3.17
C LEU A 592 42.75 -30.72 -2.37
N GLU A 593 42.44 -31.81 -3.05
CA GLU A 593 42.21 -33.12 -2.42
C GLU A 593 43.48 -33.66 -1.74
N HIS A 594 44.67 -33.47 -2.34
CA HIS A 594 45.93 -33.82 -1.69
C HIS A 594 46.26 -32.98 -0.44
N MET A 595 45.59 -31.83 -0.27
CA MET A 595 45.67 -31.00 0.93
C MET A 595 44.55 -31.31 1.93
N ASP A 596 43.85 -32.43 1.75
CA ASP A 596 42.68 -32.85 2.53
C ASP A 596 41.53 -31.82 2.51
N LEU A 597 41.43 -30.99 1.45
CA LEU A 597 40.35 -30.04 1.24
C LEU A 597 39.26 -30.63 0.35
N LYS A 598 38.01 -30.30 0.65
CA LYS A 598 36.84 -30.67 -0.17
C LYS A 598 36.21 -29.42 -0.77
N VAL A 599 36.10 -29.38 -2.09
CA VAL A 599 35.43 -28.27 -2.79
C VAL A 599 33.92 -28.37 -2.55
N ILE A 600 33.34 -27.27 -2.06
CA ILE A 600 31.91 -27.15 -1.78
C ILE A 600 31.19 -26.50 -2.97
N THR A 601 31.70 -25.35 -3.42
CA THR A 601 31.10 -24.52 -4.48
C THR A 601 32.20 -23.83 -5.29
N GLU A 602 31.96 -23.65 -6.59
CA GLU A 602 32.80 -22.84 -7.50
C GLU A 602 31.96 -21.67 -8.05
N GLN A 603 32.55 -20.48 -8.12
CA GLN A 603 31.93 -19.27 -8.67
C GLN A 603 32.93 -18.52 -9.55
N PRO A 604 32.77 -18.55 -10.88
CA PRO A 604 33.64 -17.81 -11.79
C PRO A 604 33.18 -16.35 -11.94
N PHE A 605 34.13 -15.42 -12.01
CA PHE A 605 33.86 -14.00 -12.25
C PHE A 605 34.73 -13.48 -13.39
N GLU A 606 34.11 -12.97 -14.46
CA GLU A 606 34.83 -12.38 -15.59
C GLU A 606 35.06 -10.89 -15.34
N VAL A 607 36.32 -10.49 -15.12
CA VAL A 607 36.72 -9.09 -14.92
C VAL A 607 37.37 -8.54 -16.18
N THR A 608 36.87 -7.42 -16.71
CA THR A 608 37.34 -6.83 -17.97
C THR A 608 37.87 -5.40 -17.75
N PRO A 609 39.17 -5.22 -17.48
CA PRO A 609 39.76 -3.89 -17.26
C PRO A 609 39.70 -3.05 -18.54
N ALA A 610 39.33 -1.76 -18.44
CA ALA A 610 39.10 -0.91 -19.62
C ALA A 610 40.33 -0.74 -20.52
N SER A 611 41.54 -0.88 -19.97
CA SER A 611 42.80 -0.77 -20.71
C SER A 611 43.40 -2.14 -21.08
N HIS A 612 42.68 -3.24 -20.87
CA HIS A 612 43.16 -4.60 -21.12
C HIS A 612 42.14 -5.39 -21.98
N PRO A 613 42.48 -5.78 -23.21
CA PRO A 613 41.52 -6.40 -24.14
C PRO A 613 41.13 -7.83 -23.75
N THR A 614 41.99 -8.52 -23.01
CA THR A 614 41.75 -9.88 -22.52
C THR A 614 41.10 -9.83 -21.13
N PRO A 615 39.99 -10.55 -20.88
CA PRO A 615 39.38 -10.65 -19.56
C PRO A 615 40.26 -11.46 -18.60
N VAL A 616 40.11 -11.21 -17.31
CA VAL A 616 40.74 -11.98 -16.23
C VAL A 616 39.65 -12.68 -15.44
N TRP A 617 39.85 -13.97 -15.17
CA TRP A 617 38.93 -14.85 -14.46
C TRP A 617 39.39 -15.14 -13.05
#